data_AF-A0A0N1IKW0-F1
#
_entry.id   AF-A0A0N1IKW0-F1
#
_cell.length_a   1.000
_cell.length_b   1.000
_cell.length_c   1.000
_cell.angle_alpha   90.00
_cell.angle_beta   90.00
_cell.angle_gamma   90.00
#
_symmetry.space_group_name_H-M   'P 1'
#
loop_
_entity.id
_entity.type
_entity.pdbx_description
1 polymer ?
#
loop_
_entity_poly.entity_id
_entity_poly.type
_entity_poly.pdbx_seq_one_letter_code
_entity_poly.pdbx_strand_id
1 'polypeptide(L)'
;MSDCWYMAEVVADRRAENRLLPNQPGSYEILGAAGLSYRHFDPKEVSDDVDGFIKPLLAKLNYQSYDIVNLSPANLGEEKFESLAKDHFAEHIHEDDEVRLILDGQGYFDVRDSQDRWVRMLSKPGDYIVIPAGIYHRFTTDENKYIKTLRIFKENPKWVAISRSPEAEETPARKSYLAHIHAPAETAVGPHNDKTIFFLRYPATMDAELTAITKRLLEQHGGQRAAVMIFLAGSTDPTTGVSWCPDCVPAKSQVAAKFAELQENFGEERAFFVQLPVERPGYLGNPEYPYRKHPLLKLAGVPTLIVLTPSKGAKEMGDAQWFDLLEVKIYTDNADTADVRSL
;
A
#
# COMPACT_ATOMS: atom_id res chain seq x y z
N MET A 1 5.95 -8.12 11.11
CA MET A 1 4.76 -7.31 10.77
C MET A 1 4.37 -6.55 12.02
N SER A 2 4.40 -5.23 11.97
CA SER A 2 4.01 -4.41 13.12
C SER A 2 2.50 -4.21 13.12
N ASP A 3 1.93 -4.20 14.31
CA ASP A 3 0.49 -4.22 14.53
C ASP A 3 -0.09 -2.82 14.29
N CYS A 4 -1.22 -2.72 13.60
CA CYS A 4 -1.92 -1.47 13.37
C CYS A 4 -3.44 -1.63 13.50
N TRP A 5 -4.13 -0.56 13.94
CA TRP A 5 -5.56 -0.59 14.27
C TRP A 5 -6.19 0.79 14.18
N TYR A 6 -7.50 0.81 13.99
CA TYR A 6 -8.28 2.04 14.03
C TYR A 6 -8.49 2.53 15.46
N MET A 7 -8.63 3.85 15.58
CA MET A 7 -8.83 4.55 16.84
C MET A 7 -10.00 5.54 16.78
N ALA A 8 -10.46 5.96 17.95
CA ALA A 8 -11.36 7.11 18.06
C ALA A 8 -10.65 8.43 17.73
N GLU A 9 -11.42 9.45 17.35
CA GLU A 9 -10.92 10.78 17.01
C GLU A 9 -10.16 11.44 18.17
N VAL A 10 -10.70 11.27 19.38
CA VAL A 10 -10.14 11.81 20.63
C VAL A 10 -9.78 10.66 21.55
N VAL A 11 -8.59 10.73 22.14
CA VAL A 11 -8.10 9.76 23.11
C VAL A 11 -7.82 10.42 24.45
N ALA A 12 -8.11 9.71 25.54
CA ALA A 12 -7.86 10.21 26.89
C ALA A 12 -6.37 10.14 27.25
N ASP A 13 -5.71 9.02 26.91
CA ASP A 13 -4.28 8.84 27.05
C ASP A 13 -3.66 8.53 25.70
N ARG A 14 -2.79 9.42 25.21
CA ARG A 14 -2.06 9.23 23.95
C ARG A 14 -1.21 7.97 23.93
N ARG A 15 -0.70 7.53 25.09
CA ARG A 15 0.27 6.43 25.24
C ARG A 15 -0.38 5.06 25.35
N ALA A 16 -1.67 4.99 25.65
CA ALA A 16 -2.42 3.73 25.65
C ALA A 16 -2.64 3.21 24.22
N GLU A 17 -2.99 1.93 24.04
CA GLU A 17 -3.22 1.39 22.69
C GLU A 17 -4.39 2.07 21.95
N ASN A 18 -5.47 2.43 22.68
CA ASN A 18 -6.65 3.10 22.14
C ASN A 18 -7.36 2.38 20.97
N ARG A 19 -7.37 1.04 20.97
CA ARG A 19 -8.16 0.24 20.01
C ARG A 19 -9.63 0.58 20.13
N LEU A 20 -10.33 0.62 19.00
CA LEU A 20 -11.80 0.67 18.97
C LEU A 20 -12.40 -0.56 19.68
N LEU A 21 -13.65 -0.44 20.14
CA LEU A 21 -14.43 -1.52 20.70
C LEU A 21 -15.76 -1.64 19.93
N PRO A 22 -15.98 -2.72 19.14
CA PRO A 22 -15.05 -3.83 18.90
C PRO A 22 -13.77 -3.41 18.16
N ASN A 23 -12.69 -4.19 18.35
CA ASN A 23 -11.41 -3.91 17.68
C ASN A 23 -11.59 -3.95 16.16
N GLN A 24 -11.11 -2.90 15.51
CA GLN A 24 -11.04 -2.83 14.06
C GLN A 24 -9.56 -2.78 13.68
N PRO A 25 -8.95 -3.91 13.27
CA PRO A 25 -7.56 -3.94 12.86
C PRO A 25 -7.36 -3.07 11.61
N GLY A 26 -6.21 -2.42 11.55
CA GLY A 26 -5.67 -1.82 10.35
C GLY A 26 -4.88 -2.86 9.59
N SER A 27 -4.40 -2.49 8.42
CA SER A 27 -3.45 -3.30 7.67
C SER A 27 -2.45 -2.41 6.96
N TYR A 28 -1.32 -2.99 6.54
CA TYR A 28 -0.36 -2.29 5.69
C TYR A 28 -0.96 -1.84 4.37
N GLU A 29 -2.03 -2.49 3.93
CA GLU A 29 -2.79 -2.11 2.74
C GLU A 29 -3.42 -0.73 2.94
N ILE A 30 -4.11 -0.52 4.06
CA ILE A 30 -4.70 0.79 4.41
C ILE A 30 -3.61 1.87 4.52
N LEU A 31 -2.49 1.55 5.16
CA LEU A 31 -1.36 2.48 5.28
C LEU A 31 -0.74 2.81 3.91
N GLY A 32 -0.58 1.81 3.04
CA GLY A 32 -0.14 1.99 1.66
C GLY A 32 -1.12 2.81 0.81
N ALA A 33 -2.41 2.82 1.15
CA ALA A 33 -3.43 3.64 0.49
C ALA A 33 -3.26 5.10 0.80
N ALA A 34 -2.88 5.37 2.05
CA ALA A 34 -2.48 6.69 2.49
C ALA A 34 -1.05 7.05 2.06
N GLY A 35 -0.36 6.23 1.26
CA GLY A 35 0.98 6.51 0.73
C GLY A 35 2.13 6.17 1.67
N LEU A 36 1.89 5.55 2.82
CA LEU A 36 2.97 5.11 3.71
C LEU A 36 3.74 3.94 3.09
N SER A 37 5.05 3.91 3.32
CA SER A 37 5.87 2.74 3.03
C SER A 37 6.44 2.16 4.31
N TYR A 38 6.43 0.83 4.43
CA TYR A 38 6.96 0.11 5.58
C TYR A 38 7.89 -1.02 5.13
N ARG A 39 8.94 -1.25 5.92
CA ARG A 39 9.79 -2.44 5.83
C ARG A 39 10.24 -2.83 7.23
N HIS A 40 10.42 -4.14 7.45
CA HIS A 40 11.07 -4.65 8.65
C HIS A 40 12.45 -5.18 8.29
N PHE A 41 13.47 -4.74 9.02
CA PHE A 41 14.83 -5.26 8.96
C PHE A 41 15.11 -6.09 10.22
N ASP A 42 16.06 -7.02 10.16
CA ASP A 42 16.53 -7.67 11.38
C ASP A 42 17.16 -6.60 12.29
N PRO A 43 16.64 -6.38 13.51
CA PRO A 43 17.17 -5.36 14.40
C PRO A 43 18.67 -5.51 14.67
N LYS A 44 19.20 -6.75 14.67
CA LYS A 44 20.62 -7.02 14.89
C LYS A 44 21.48 -6.54 13.73
N GLU A 45 21.04 -6.77 12.50
CA GLU A 45 21.75 -6.28 11.30
C GLU A 45 21.89 -4.76 11.32
N VAL A 46 20.91 -4.05 11.88
CA VAL A 46 20.95 -2.58 12.01
C VAL A 46 21.82 -2.16 13.19
N SER A 47 21.69 -2.80 14.36
CA SER A 47 22.36 -2.36 15.59
C SER A 47 23.86 -2.66 15.64
N ASP A 48 24.30 -3.75 15.01
CA ASP A 48 25.70 -4.20 15.06
C ASP A 48 26.65 -3.27 14.30
N ASP A 49 26.20 -2.74 13.15
CA ASP A 49 26.91 -1.73 12.36
C ASP A 49 25.91 -0.78 11.69
N VAL A 50 25.47 0.22 12.45
CA VAL A 50 24.51 1.24 11.97
C VAL A 50 25.02 1.92 10.70
N ASP A 51 26.30 2.29 10.66
CA ASP A 51 26.91 3.02 9.54
C ASP A 51 26.98 2.16 8.27
N GLY A 52 27.43 0.90 8.42
CA GLY A 52 27.50 -0.07 7.34
C GLY A 52 26.13 -0.46 6.79
N PHE A 53 25.11 -0.50 7.65
CA PHE A 53 23.73 -0.75 7.23
C PHE A 53 23.10 0.45 6.52
N ILE A 54 23.19 1.65 7.12
CA ILE A 54 22.40 2.81 6.67
C ILE A 54 22.95 3.44 5.39
N LYS A 55 24.28 3.58 5.23
CA LYS A 55 24.87 4.28 4.07
C LYS A 55 24.47 3.67 2.72
N PRO A 56 24.51 2.33 2.52
CA PRO A 56 24.00 1.72 1.29
C PRO A 56 22.50 1.95 1.06
N LEU A 57 21.70 1.94 2.14
CA LEU A 57 20.26 2.19 2.06
C LEU A 57 19.96 3.62 1.61
N LEU A 58 20.68 4.61 2.15
CA LEU A 58 20.56 6.02 1.75
C LEU A 58 20.85 6.21 0.27
N ALA A 59 21.97 5.66 -0.22
CA ALA A 59 22.36 5.74 -1.63
C ALA A 59 21.30 5.13 -2.56
N LYS A 60 20.70 4.00 -2.16
CA LYS A 60 19.66 3.32 -2.94
C LYS A 60 18.33 4.10 -2.98
N LEU A 61 17.98 4.74 -1.87
CA LEU A 61 16.71 5.44 -1.71
C LEU A 61 16.79 6.95 -1.98
N ASN A 62 17.95 7.43 -2.45
CA ASN A 62 18.23 8.84 -2.73
C ASN A 62 18.01 9.75 -1.49
N TYR A 63 18.44 9.26 -0.32
CA TYR A 63 18.57 10.06 0.90
C TYR A 63 20.04 10.46 1.11
N GLN A 64 20.29 11.60 1.72
CA GLN A 64 21.63 12.19 1.85
C GLN A 64 22.26 12.00 3.23
N SER A 65 21.46 12.05 4.29
CA SER A 65 21.98 12.04 5.67
C SER A 65 21.03 11.39 6.65
N TYR A 66 21.54 11.12 7.84
CA TYR A 66 20.78 10.62 8.98
C TYR A 66 21.36 11.17 10.29
N ASP A 67 20.54 11.12 11.33
CA ASP A 67 21.00 11.22 12.72
C ASP A 67 20.28 10.20 13.60
N ILE A 68 20.74 10.07 14.85
CA ILE A 68 20.14 9.19 15.85
C ILE A 68 19.53 10.07 16.95
N VAL A 69 18.26 9.83 17.26
CA VAL A 69 17.56 10.47 18.37
C VAL A 69 17.14 9.44 19.39
N ASN A 70 17.30 9.79 20.66
CA ASN A 70 16.80 9.03 21.80
C ASN A 70 15.80 9.90 22.57
N LEU A 71 14.52 9.55 22.46
CA LEU A 71 13.44 10.24 23.14
C LEU A 71 13.07 9.47 24.41
N SER A 72 13.50 10.00 25.55
CA SER A 72 13.11 9.51 26.88
C SER A 72 13.29 10.56 27.96
N PRO A 73 12.56 10.45 29.09
CA PRO A 73 12.81 11.28 30.25
C PRO A 73 14.25 11.17 30.76
N ALA A 74 14.84 9.96 30.74
CA ALA A 74 16.21 9.74 31.18
C ALA A 74 17.25 10.49 30.34
N ASN A 75 17.02 10.63 29.02
CA ASN A 75 17.93 11.33 28.11
C ASN A 75 17.68 12.85 28.05
N LEU A 76 16.43 13.29 28.21
CA LEU A 76 16.03 14.68 27.93
C LEU A 76 15.62 15.48 29.17
N GLY A 77 15.36 14.81 30.30
CA GLY A 77 14.63 15.36 31.44
C GLY A 77 13.12 15.37 31.22
N GLU A 78 12.34 15.24 32.30
CA GLU A 78 10.88 15.09 32.25
C GLU A 78 10.20 16.27 31.54
N GLU A 79 10.58 17.50 31.86
CA GLU A 79 9.95 18.71 31.32
C GLU A 79 10.12 18.82 29.79
N LYS A 80 11.37 18.68 29.31
CA LYS A 80 11.66 18.72 27.88
C LYS A 80 11.02 17.54 27.14
N PHE A 81 11.04 16.35 27.74
CA PHE A 81 10.39 15.17 27.18
C PHE A 81 8.88 15.39 27.01
N GLU A 82 8.17 15.85 28.05
CA GLU A 82 6.73 16.06 27.97
C GLU A 82 6.34 17.19 27.02
N SER A 83 7.17 18.25 26.91
CA SER A 83 7.00 19.30 25.90
C SER A 83 7.10 18.73 24.49
N LEU A 84 8.19 18.03 24.16
CA LEU A 84 8.38 17.42 22.84
C LEU A 84 7.31 16.38 22.54
N ALA A 85 6.92 15.57 23.52
CA ALA A 85 5.86 14.59 23.36
C ALA A 85 4.50 15.25 23.07
N LYS A 86 4.23 16.45 23.60
CA LYS A 86 3.04 17.26 23.25
C LYS A 86 3.12 17.76 21.81
N ASP A 87 4.26 18.29 21.39
CA ASP A 87 4.44 18.83 20.04
C ASP A 87 4.35 17.72 18.98
N HIS A 88 5.00 16.58 19.22
CA HIS A 88 4.93 15.42 18.32
C HIS A 88 3.54 14.78 18.24
N PHE A 89 2.73 14.88 19.30
CA PHE A 89 1.37 14.34 19.32
C PHE A 89 0.33 15.29 18.75
N ALA A 90 0.64 16.58 18.58
CA ALA A 90 -0.23 17.48 17.83
C ALA A 90 -0.31 17.01 16.37
N GLU A 91 -1.49 16.97 15.78
CA GLU A 91 -1.66 16.56 14.38
C GLU A 91 -1.01 17.58 13.43
N HIS A 92 -0.13 17.10 12.55
CA HIS A 92 0.65 17.95 11.66
C HIS A 92 1.00 17.27 10.33
N ILE A 93 1.53 18.06 9.40
CA ILE A 93 2.20 17.62 8.18
C ILE A 93 3.65 18.12 8.14
N HIS A 94 4.43 17.54 7.25
CA HIS A 94 5.74 18.04 6.83
C HIS A 94 5.77 18.30 5.33
N GLU A 95 6.64 19.21 4.88
CA GLU A 95 6.90 19.47 3.47
C GLU A 95 7.80 18.41 2.82
N ASP A 96 8.51 17.63 3.63
CA ASP A 96 9.37 16.52 3.26
C ASP A 96 8.87 15.21 3.91
N ASP A 97 9.35 14.07 3.41
CA ASP A 97 9.04 12.76 4.00
C ASP A 97 9.58 12.66 5.43
N GLU A 98 8.77 12.15 6.36
CA GLU A 98 9.22 11.75 7.69
C GLU A 98 9.65 10.27 7.66
N VAL A 99 10.97 10.06 7.67
CA VAL A 99 11.56 8.73 7.59
C VAL A 99 12.17 8.33 8.92
N ARG A 100 11.83 7.13 9.39
CA ARG A 100 12.28 6.58 10.68
C ARG A 100 12.71 5.12 10.53
N LEU A 101 13.84 4.77 11.15
CA LEU A 101 14.20 3.39 11.42
C LEU A 101 14.37 3.21 12.94
N ILE A 102 13.54 2.38 13.55
CA ILE A 102 13.54 2.18 15.00
C ILE A 102 14.72 1.28 15.38
N LEU A 103 15.56 1.77 16.28
CA LEU A 103 16.74 1.06 16.79
C LEU A 103 16.45 0.36 18.12
N ASP A 104 15.68 0.99 18.99
CA ASP A 104 15.34 0.49 20.32
C ASP A 104 14.06 1.15 20.85
N GLY A 105 13.43 0.54 21.86
CA GLY A 105 12.15 0.99 22.41
C GLY A 105 11.00 0.91 21.41
N GLN A 106 9.91 1.63 21.66
CA GLN A 106 8.75 1.61 20.78
C GLN A 106 7.85 2.85 20.94
N GLY A 107 6.96 3.03 19.98
CA GLY A 107 5.95 4.09 20.01
C GLY A 107 4.90 3.90 18.94
N TYR A 108 4.02 4.87 18.82
CA TYR A 108 2.91 4.88 17.89
C TYR A 108 3.06 6.02 16.89
N PHE A 109 2.94 5.70 15.62
CA PHE A 109 2.58 6.68 14.59
C PHE A 109 1.10 6.55 14.32
N ASP A 110 0.37 7.64 14.49
CA ASP A 110 -1.03 7.73 14.06
C ASP A 110 -1.04 8.47 12.74
N VAL A 111 -1.73 7.92 11.73
CA VAL A 111 -1.87 8.52 10.40
C VAL A 111 -3.33 8.54 9.97
N ARG A 112 -3.70 9.52 9.16
CA ARG A 112 -5.03 9.58 8.52
C ARG A 112 -5.09 8.61 7.34
N ASP A 113 -6.12 7.77 7.30
CA ASP A 113 -6.44 6.98 6.10
C ASP A 113 -7.09 7.85 5.00
N SER A 114 -7.43 7.25 3.85
CA SER A 114 -8.10 7.96 2.75
C SER A 114 -9.50 8.49 3.09
N GLN A 115 -10.07 8.06 4.22
CA GLN A 115 -11.35 8.53 4.76
C GLN A 115 -11.15 9.46 5.96
N ASP A 116 -9.94 9.95 6.16
CA ASP A 116 -9.56 10.86 7.25
C ASP A 116 -9.78 10.27 8.66
N ARG A 117 -9.67 8.94 8.80
CA ARG A 117 -9.75 8.26 10.11
C ARG A 117 -8.35 7.94 10.64
N TRP A 118 -8.22 7.94 11.97
CA TRP A 118 -6.96 7.55 12.62
C TRP A 118 -6.70 6.05 12.51
N VAL A 119 -5.53 5.73 11.96
CA VAL A 119 -4.92 4.40 12.04
C VAL A 119 -3.63 4.53 12.84
N ARG A 120 -3.53 3.80 13.95
CA ARG A 120 -2.32 3.71 14.77
C ARG A 120 -1.49 2.52 14.36
N MET A 121 -0.20 2.76 14.23
CA MET A 121 0.81 1.76 13.95
C MET A 121 1.81 1.71 15.10
N LEU A 122 1.91 0.54 15.74
CA LEU A 122 2.99 0.25 16.67
C LEU A 122 4.31 0.16 15.89
N SER A 123 5.33 0.88 16.33
CA SER A 123 6.65 0.90 15.70
C SER A 123 7.70 0.44 16.72
N LYS A 124 8.43 -0.62 16.36
CA LYS A 124 9.37 -1.35 17.23
C LYS A 124 10.71 -1.59 16.51
N PRO A 125 11.77 -2.08 17.20
CA PRO A 125 13.09 -2.20 16.60
C PRO A 125 13.07 -2.98 15.28
N GLY A 126 13.83 -2.49 14.29
CA GLY A 126 13.86 -3.02 12.92
C GLY A 126 12.82 -2.42 11.99
N ASP A 127 11.81 -1.70 12.50
CA ASP A 127 10.81 -1.06 11.65
C ASP A 127 11.37 0.18 10.96
N TYR A 128 11.33 0.15 9.62
CA TYR A 128 11.59 1.27 8.73
C TYR A 128 10.28 1.79 8.16
N ILE A 129 10.01 3.08 8.38
CA ILE A 129 8.76 3.74 8.01
C ILE A 129 9.08 5.00 7.22
N VAL A 130 8.35 5.19 6.12
CA VAL A 130 8.31 6.44 5.36
C VAL A 130 6.89 6.98 5.46
N ILE A 131 6.74 8.11 6.15
CA ILE A 131 5.51 8.91 6.18
C ILE A 131 5.66 9.98 5.09
N PRO A 132 4.87 9.94 4.02
CA PRO A 132 5.08 10.84 2.87
C PRO A 132 4.83 12.30 3.24
N ALA A 133 5.53 13.22 2.60
CA ALA A 133 5.24 14.65 2.69
C ALA A 133 3.74 14.93 2.47
N GLY A 134 3.15 15.83 3.27
CA GLY A 134 1.75 16.25 3.13
C GLY A 134 0.68 15.33 3.73
N ILE A 135 1.02 14.19 4.33
CA ILE A 135 0.06 13.38 5.10
C ILE A 135 -0.10 13.90 6.53
N TYR A 136 -1.34 13.94 7.02
CA TYR A 136 -1.60 14.20 8.43
C TYR A 136 -1.21 12.99 9.28
N HIS A 137 -0.34 13.27 10.25
CA HIS A 137 0.15 12.29 11.20
C HIS A 137 0.48 12.92 12.55
N ARG A 138 0.77 12.06 13.52
CA ARG A 138 1.33 12.41 14.82
C ARG A 138 2.09 11.22 15.40
N PHE A 139 2.94 11.49 16.39
CA PHE A 139 3.74 10.48 17.07
C PHE A 139 3.57 10.56 18.59
N THR A 140 3.61 9.41 19.25
CA THR A 140 3.76 9.35 20.71
C THR A 140 4.50 8.07 21.12
N THR A 141 5.27 8.12 22.20
CA THR A 141 5.79 6.90 22.83
C THR A 141 4.64 6.09 23.41
N ASP A 142 4.87 4.81 23.66
CA ASP A 142 4.00 4.03 24.56
C ASP A 142 4.22 4.45 26.03
N GLU A 143 3.62 3.69 26.95
CA GLU A 143 3.75 3.87 28.39
C GLU A 143 5.19 3.78 28.91
N ASN A 144 6.10 3.10 28.19
CA ASN A 144 7.51 2.98 28.58
C ASN A 144 8.30 4.27 28.34
N LYS A 145 7.73 5.25 27.62
CA LYS A 145 8.34 6.57 27.37
C LYS A 145 9.74 6.49 26.78
N TYR A 146 10.02 5.48 25.95
CA TYR A 146 11.34 5.25 25.38
C TYR A 146 11.28 4.83 23.92
N ILE A 147 11.95 5.59 23.06
CA ILE A 147 12.24 5.18 21.69
C ILE A 147 13.59 5.74 21.25
N LYS A 148 14.36 4.93 20.52
CA LYS A 148 15.59 5.33 19.85
C LYS A 148 15.44 5.10 18.36
N THR A 149 15.62 6.14 17.56
CA THR A 149 15.36 6.09 16.12
C THR A 149 16.50 6.70 15.33
N LEU A 150 16.76 6.13 14.16
CA LEU A 150 17.40 6.82 13.05
C LEU A 150 16.36 7.70 12.37
N ARG A 151 16.70 8.96 12.17
CA ARG A 151 15.94 9.86 11.32
C ARG A 151 16.72 10.06 10.02
N ILE A 152 16.06 9.94 8.88
CA ILE A 152 16.69 9.89 7.54
C ILE A 152 16.18 11.04 6.67
N PHE A 153 17.06 11.67 5.88
CA PHE A 153 16.77 12.95 5.18
C PHE A 153 17.15 12.95 3.71
N LYS A 154 16.31 13.55 2.85
CA LYS A 154 16.62 13.77 1.43
C LYS A 154 17.61 14.92 1.23
N GLU A 155 17.46 16.02 1.97
CA GLU A 155 18.31 17.22 1.91
C GLU A 155 18.54 17.82 3.32
N ASN A 156 19.06 19.04 3.42
CA ASN A 156 19.15 19.80 4.68
C ASN A 156 17.75 19.87 5.34
N PRO A 157 17.54 19.19 6.50
CA PRO A 157 16.20 18.91 6.97
C PRO A 157 15.46 20.17 7.43
N LYS A 158 14.25 20.38 6.91
CA LYS A 158 13.30 21.35 7.47
C LYS A 158 12.34 20.63 8.41
N TRP A 159 12.62 20.69 9.71
CA TRP A 159 11.79 20.12 10.78
C TRP A 159 10.53 20.93 11.11
N VAL A 160 9.93 21.55 10.10
CA VAL A 160 8.78 22.41 10.33
C VAL A 160 7.53 21.52 10.33
N ALA A 161 7.02 21.25 11.53
CA ALA A 161 5.69 20.69 11.69
C ALA A 161 4.67 21.80 11.39
N ILE A 162 3.82 21.58 10.39
CA ILE A 162 2.72 22.48 10.07
C ILE A 162 1.46 21.83 10.64
N SER A 163 0.92 22.42 11.72
CA SER A 163 -0.29 21.91 12.36
C SER A 163 -1.46 21.89 11.38
N ARG A 164 -2.37 20.93 11.57
CA ARG A 164 -3.60 20.86 10.78
C ARG A 164 -4.40 22.14 10.86
N SER A 165 -4.52 22.84 9.74
CA SER A 165 -5.19 24.12 9.59
C SER A 165 -5.53 24.38 8.11
N PRO A 166 -6.38 25.37 7.78
CA PRO A 166 -6.62 25.77 6.39
C PRO A 166 -5.35 26.13 5.63
N GLU A 167 -4.36 26.73 6.30
CA GLU A 167 -3.07 27.07 5.68
C GLU A 167 -2.26 25.81 5.32
N ALA A 168 -2.34 24.75 6.13
CA ALA A 168 -1.69 23.48 5.86
C ALA A 168 -2.25 22.82 4.58
N GLU A 169 -3.56 22.93 4.35
CA GLU A 169 -4.24 22.43 3.14
C GLU A 169 -3.76 23.11 1.86
N GLU A 170 -3.27 24.34 1.96
CA GLU A 170 -2.78 25.11 0.82
C GLU A 170 -1.31 24.85 0.46
N THR A 171 -0.57 24.13 1.31
CA THR A 171 0.85 23.84 1.10
C THR A 171 1.07 23.01 -0.16
N PRO A 172 2.19 23.20 -0.90
CA PRO A 172 2.51 22.40 -2.08
C PRO A 172 2.59 20.90 -1.78
N ALA A 173 3.17 20.53 -0.63
CA ALA A 173 3.29 19.13 -0.21
C ALA A 173 1.92 18.48 0.01
N ARG A 174 0.99 19.16 0.68
CA ARG A 174 -0.38 18.65 0.90
C ARG A 174 -1.16 18.49 -0.39
N LYS A 175 -1.10 19.47 -1.30
CA LYS A 175 -1.73 19.37 -2.63
C LYS A 175 -1.16 18.24 -3.46
N SER A 176 0.17 18.10 -3.48
CA SER A 176 0.86 17.01 -4.16
C SER A 176 0.47 15.64 -3.59
N TYR A 177 0.43 15.53 -2.26
CA TYR A 177 -0.01 14.33 -1.55
C TYR A 177 -1.43 13.92 -1.95
N LEU A 178 -2.39 14.85 -1.86
CA LEU A 178 -3.79 14.60 -2.25
C LEU A 178 -3.91 14.23 -3.72
N ALA A 179 -3.17 14.91 -4.61
CA ALA A 179 -3.14 14.57 -6.03
C ALA A 179 -2.58 13.15 -6.25
N HIS A 180 -1.58 12.74 -5.49
CA HIS A 180 -0.97 11.40 -5.58
C HIS A 180 -1.92 10.29 -5.10
N ILE A 181 -2.53 10.45 -3.93
CA ILE A 181 -3.41 9.42 -3.36
C ILE A 181 -4.78 9.33 -4.06
N HIS A 182 -5.18 10.39 -4.79
CA HIS A 182 -6.40 10.42 -5.59
C HIS A 182 -6.17 10.29 -7.10
N ALA A 183 -4.92 10.23 -7.57
CA ALA A 183 -4.63 9.99 -8.97
C ALA A 183 -5.22 8.63 -9.38
N PRO A 184 -5.87 8.52 -10.55
CA PRO A 184 -6.25 7.23 -11.09
C PRO A 184 -5.01 6.35 -11.15
N ALA A 185 -5.06 5.17 -10.55
CA ALA A 185 -3.93 4.26 -10.58
C ALA A 185 -3.63 3.87 -12.03
N GLU A 186 -2.39 4.10 -12.46
CA GLU A 186 -1.93 3.70 -13.79
C GLU A 186 -1.78 2.17 -13.86
N THR A 187 -2.34 1.59 -14.92
CA THR A 187 -2.26 0.15 -15.19
C THR A 187 -1.44 -0.14 -16.44
N ALA A 188 -1.23 -1.41 -16.76
CA ALA A 188 -0.58 -1.82 -18.00
C ALA A 188 -1.34 -1.37 -19.26
N VAL A 189 -2.65 -1.12 -19.15
CA VAL A 189 -3.53 -0.81 -20.28
C VAL A 189 -4.05 0.65 -20.27
N GLY A 190 -3.48 1.49 -19.39
CA GLY A 190 -3.88 2.89 -19.19
C GLY A 190 -4.47 3.17 -17.80
N PRO A 191 -5.06 4.35 -17.60
CA PRO A 191 -5.54 4.77 -16.29
C PRO A 191 -6.77 3.96 -15.85
N HIS A 192 -6.84 3.65 -14.56
CA HIS A 192 -8.06 3.18 -13.91
C HIS A 192 -9.24 4.11 -14.27
N ASN A 193 -10.40 3.55 -14.63
CA ASN A 193 -11.55 4.33 -15.07
C ASN A 193 -12.91 3.94 -14.45
N ASP A 194 -12.92 3.04 -13.45
CA ASP A 194 -14.11 2.52 -12.77
C ASP A 194 -15.15 1.83 -13.68
N LYS A 195 -14.87 1.66 -14.98
CA LYS A 195 -15.80 1.12 -15.99
C LYS A 195 -15.33 -0.21 -16.56
N THR A 196 -14.13 -0.21 -17.15
CA THR A 196 -13.54 -1.36 -17.85
C THR A 196 -12.10 -1.62 -17.43
N ILE A 197 -11.43 -0.65 -16.80
CA ILE A 197 -10.04 -0.77 -16.35
C ILE A 197 -10.01 -0.51 -14.84
N PHE A 198 -9.56 -1.52 -14.10
CA PHE A 198 -9.50 -1.54 -12.65
C PHE A 198 -8.08 -1.78 -12.16
N PHE A 199 -7.76 -1.21 -11.01
CA PHE A 199 -6.54 -1.44 -10.27
C PHE A 199 -6.95 -1.71 -8.84
N LEU A 200 -6.86 -2.96 -8.39
CA LEU A 200 -7.24 -3.35 -7.04
C LEU A 200 -5.96 -3.56 -6.27
N ARG A 201 -5.60 -2.57 -5.47
CA ARG A 201 -4.30 -2.53 -4.81
C ARG A 201 -4.17 -3.60 -3.73
N TYR A 202 -5.28 -4.05 -3.14
CA TYR A 202 -5.26 -4.76 -1.86
C TYR A 202 -5.90 -6.14 -1.92
N PRO A 203 -5.17 -7.19 -1.49
CA PRO A 203 -5.73 -8.53 -1.42
C PRO A 203 -6.95 -8.66 -0.50
N ALA A 204 -6.99 -7.92 0.62
CA ALA A 204 -8.07 -8.05 1.61
C ALA A 204 -9.46 -7.66 1.09
N THR A 205 -9.55 -6.67 0.21
CA THR A 205 -10.82 -6.20 -0.38
C THR A 205 -11.05 -6.72 -1.79
N MET A 206 -10.02 -7.35 -2.39
CA MET A 206 -10.01 -7.84 -3.77
C MET A 206 -11.25 -8.67 -4.11
N ASP A 207 -11.62 -9.65 -3.28
CA ASP A 207 -12.75 -10.55 -3.60
C ASP A 207 -14.09 -9.82 -3.62
N ALA A 208 -14.32 -8.90 -2.69
CA ALA A 208 -15.52 -8.08 -2.66
C ALA A 208 -15.60 -7.16 -3.88
N GLU A 209 -14.48 -6.51 -4.23
CA GLU A 209 -14.39 -5.61 -5.39
C GLU A 209 -14.53 -6.36 -6.71
N LEU A 210 -13.82 -7.48 -6.91
CA LEU A 210 -13.95 -8.32 -8.09
C LEU A 210 -15.35 -8.92 -8.23
N THR A 211 -16.01 -9.27 -7.12
CA THR A 211 -17.40 -9.73 -7.13
C THR A 211 -18.33 -8.63 -7.61
N ALA A 212 -18.18 -7.40 -7.12
CA ALA A 212 -18.97 -6.26 -7.59
C ALA A 212 -18.74 -5.96 -9.09
N ILE A 213 -17.47 -5.96 -9.52
CA ILE A 213 -17.08 -5.76 -10.93
C ILE A 213 -17.70 -6.84 -11.83
N THR A 214 -17.62 -8.10 -11.40
CA THR A 214 -18.12 -9.27 -12.14
C THR A 214 -19.64 -9.24 -12.24
N LYS A 215 -20.35 -8.95 -11.14
CA LYS A 215 -21.81 -8.82 -11.14
C LYS A 215 -22.26 -7.72 -12.11
N ARG A 216 -21.61 -6.55 -12.07
CA ARG A 216 -21.89 -5.47 -13.03
C ARG A 216 -21.70 -5.89 -14.49
N LEU A 217 -20.62 -6.61 -14.80
CA LEU A 217 -20.38 -7.13 -16.16
C LEU A 217 -21.54 -8.03 -16.62
N LEU A 218 -21.98 -8.95 -15.75
CA LEU A 218 -23.07 -9.88 -16.04
C LEU A 218 -24.44 -9.21 -16.12
N GLU A 219 -24.70 -8.19 -15.30
CA GLU A 219 -25.92 -7.40 -15.35
C GLU A 219 -26.02 -6.59 -16.64
N GLN A 220 -24.94 -5.92 -17.04
CA GLN A 220 -24.92 -5.05 -18.22
C GLN A 220 -24.90 -5.83 -19.54
N HIS A 221 -24.28 -7.02 -19.55
CA HIS A 221 -24.02 -7.77 -20.78
C HIS A 221 -24.47 -9.24 -20.71
N GLY A 222 -25.42 -9.56 -19.83
CA GLY A 222 -25.93 -10.91 -19.63
C GLY A 222 -26.36 -11.59 -20.94
N GLY A 223 -25.85 -12.81 -21.17
CA GLY A 223 -26.12 -13.58 -22.39
C GLY A 223 -25.26 -13.22 -23.60
N GLN A 224 -24.35 -12.24 -23.47
CA GLN A 224 -23.34 -11.93 -24.48
C GLN A 224 -21.97 -12.50 -24.07
N ARG A 225 -21.07 -12.62 -25.05
CA ARG A 225 -19.67 -12.97 -24.78
C ARG A 225 -19.00 -11.77 -24.09
N ALA A 226 -18.33 -12.03 -22.98
CA ALA A 226 -17.56 -11.06 -22.23
C ALA A 226 -16.31 -11.73 -21.65
N ALA A 227 -15.32 -10.92 -21.28
CA ALA A 227 -14.08 -11.42 -20.72
C ALA A 227 -13.53 -10.48 -19.63
N VAL A 228 -12.89 -11.07 -18.62
CA VAL A 228 -12.14 -10.37 -17.58
C VAL A 228 -10.69 -10.80 -17.69
N MET A 229 -9.79 -9.86 -17.92
CA MET A 229 -8.35 -10.06 -17.93
C MET A 229 -7.77 -9.56 -16.60
N ILE A 230 -7.14 -10.45 -15.84
CA ILE A 230 -6.45 -10.14 -14.59
C ILE A 230 -4.95 -10.17 -14.83
N PHE A 231 -4.25 -9.10 -14.48
CA PHE A 231 -2.79 -9.02 -14.54
C PHE A 231 -2.21 -8.86 -13.14
N LEU A 232 -1.48 -9.87 -12.68
CA LEU A 232 -0.74 -9.84 -11.42
C LEU A 232 0.71 -9.43 -11.71
N ALA A 233 1.12 -8.29 -11.16
CA ALA A 233 2.43 -7.70 -11.44
C ALA A 233 3.12 -7.21 -10.18
N GLY A 234 4.45 -7.28 -10.14
CA GLY A 234 5.22 -6.70 -9.05
C GLY A 234 4.95 -5.20 -8.93
N SER A 235 4.57 -4.77 -7.72
CA SER A 235 4.33 -3.36 -7.42
C SER A 235 5.53 -2.49 -7.77
N THR A 236 5.22 -1.23 -8.08
CA THR A 236 6.22 -0.20 -8.28
C THR A 236 6.61 0.36 -6.93
N ASP A 237 7.91 0.48 -6.68
CA ASP A 237 8.43 1.16 -5.49
C ASP A 237 8.06 2.66 -5.59
N PRO A 238 7.34 3.22 -4.60
CA PRO A 238 6.82 4.58 -4.68
C PRO A 238 7.92 5.65 -4.61
N THR A 239 9.11 5.30 -4.11
CA THR A 239 10.25 6.23 -4.00
C THR A 239 11.03 6.30 -5.30
N THR A 240 11.21 5.17 -5.99
CA THR A 240 12.05 5.07 -7.20
C THR A 240 11.25 5.03 -8.49
N GLY A 241 9.95 4.72 -8.43
CA GLY A 241 9.11 4.51 -9.61
C GLY A 241 9.44 3.22 -10.37
N VAL A 242 10.26 2.33 -9.81
CA VAL A 242 10.71 1.09 -10.45
C VAL A 242 9.95 -0.12 -9.90
N SER A 243 9.47 -1.01 -10.79
CA SER A 243 8.90 -2.30 -10.36
C SER A 243 9.99 -3.18 -9.77
N TRP A 244 9.70 -3.83 -8.65
CA TRP A 244 10.65 -4.79 -8.07
C TRP A 244 10.79 -6.08 -8.89
N CYS A 245 9.88 -6.30 -9.85
CA CYS A 245 9.81 -7.43 -10.76
C CYS A 245 10.36 -7.00 -12.14
N PRO A 246 11.60 -7.38 -12.50
CA PRO A 246 12.20 -7.00 -13.79
C PRO A 246 11.38 -7.51 -14.98
N ASP A 247 10.86 -8.74 -14.89
CA ASP A 247 10.08 -9.38 -15.95
C ASP A 247 8.71 -8.71 -16.16
N CYS A 248 8.19 -8.01 -15.15
CA CYS A 248 6.94 -7.27 -15.24
C CYS A 248 7.08 -6.01 -16.10
N VAL A 249 8.29 -5.48 -16.30
CA VAL A 249 8.53 -4.28 -17.12
C VAL A 249 8.21 -4.54 -18.60
N PRO A 250 8.81 -5.53 -19.28
CA PRO A 250 8.45 -5.86 -20.65
C PRO A 250 7.05 -6.50 -20.76
N ALA A 251 6.57 -7.20 -19.74
CA ALA A 251 5.24 -7.82 -19.78
C ALA A 251 4.09 -6.80 -19.91
N LYS A 252 4.24 -5.57 -19.39
CA LYS A 252 3.19 -4.54 -19.47
C LYS A 252 2.75 -4.25 -20.90
N SER A 253 3.69 -4.07 -21.83
CA SER A 253 3.34 -3.78 -23.23
C SER A 253 2.70 -4.98 -23.93
N GLN A 254 3.12 -6.20 -23.59
CA GLN A 254 2.52 -7.43 -24.09
C GLN A 254 1.08 -7.57 -23.60
N VAL A 255 0.84 -7.34 -22.31
CA VAL A 255 -0.50 -7.36 -21.71
C VAL A 255 -1.39 -6.29 -22.35
N ALA A 256 -0.88 -5.09 -22.59
CA ALA A 256 -1.61 -4.05 -23.31
C ALA A 256 -2.06 -4.49 -24.71
N ALA A 257 -1.17 -5.11 -25.48
CA ALA A 257 -1.50 -5.65 -26.79
C ALA A 257 -2.58 -6.75 -26.71
N LYS A 258 -2.45 -7.68 -25.75
CA LYS A 258 -3.46 -8.73 -25.54
C LYS A 258 -4.80 -8.20 -25.09
N PHE A 259 -4.82 -7.15 -24.28
CA PHE A 259 -6.08 -6.53 -23.88
C PHE A 259 -6.77 -5.83 -25.06
N ALA A 260 -6.01 -5.16 -25.93
CA ALA A 260 -6.56 -4.60 -27.16
C ALA A 260 -7.16 -5.69 -28.08
N GLU A 261 -6.48 -6.83 -28.24
CA GLU A 261 -7.03 -7.98 -28.97
C GLU A 261 -8.32 -8.53 -28.33
N LEU A 262 -8.40 -8.53 -26.99
CA LEU A 262 -9.61 -8.91 -26.25
C LEU A 262 -10.75 -7.91 -26.51
N GLN A 263 -10.46 -6.61 -26.54
CA GLN A 263 -11.43 -5.57 -26.86
C GLN A 263 -11.90 -5.65 -28.32
N GLU A 264 -11.05 -6.06 -29.26
CA GLU A 264 -11.46 -6.31 -30.66
C GLU A 264 -12.42 -7.51 -30.75
N ASN A 265 -12.18 -8.58 -30.00
CA ASN A 265 -12.98 -9.81 -30.04
C ASN A 265 -14.32 -9.66 -29.28
N PHE A 266 -14.28 -9.07 -28.08
CA PHE A 266 -15.44 -8.96 -27.19
C PHE A 266 -16.10 -7.58 -27.23
N GLY A 267 -15.43 -6.51 -27.67
CA GLY A 267 -15.90 -5.13 -27.60
C GLY A 267 -15.44 -4.42 -26.32
N GLU A 268 -15.18 -3.12 -26.41
CA GLU A 268 -14.57 -2.30 -25.33
C GLU A 268 -15.35 -2.33 -24.01
N GLU A 269 -16.69 -2.35 -24.06
CA GLU A 269 -17.55 -2.39 -22.87
C GLU A 269 -17.68 -3.78 -22.25
N ARG A 270 -17.25 -4.84 -22.95
CA ARG A 270 -17.42 -6.26 -22.52
C ARG A 270 -16.10 -6.95 -22.19
N ALA A 271 -14.99 -6.26 -22.37
CA ALA A 271 -13.65 -6.69 -21.99
C ALA A 271 -13.20 -5.84 -20.81
N PHE A 272 -13.15 -6.45 -19.62
CA PHE A 272 -12.68 -5.78 -18.41
C PHE A 272 -11.22 -6.16 -18.13
N PHE A 273 -10.44 -5.19 -17.67
CA PHE A 273 -9.07 -5.37 -17.22
C PHE A 273 -8.98 -5.09 -15.72
N VAL A 274 -8.28 -5.96 -15.00
CA VAL A 274 -8.02 -5.79 -13.57
C VAL A 274 -6.53 -5.99 -13.31
N GLN A 275 -5.85 -4.98 -12.79
CA GLN A 275 -4.48 -5.12 -12.32
C GLN A 275 -4.43 -5.35 -10.81
N LEU A 276 -3.70 -6.39 -10.41
CA LEU A 276 -3.44 -6.74 -9.01
C LEU A 276 -1.93 -6.57 -8.74
N PRO A 277 -1.50 -5.52 -8.04
CA PRO A 277 -0.10 -5.38 -7.66
C PRO A 277 0.27 -6.42 -6.59
N VAL A 278 1.50 -6.90 -6.66
CA VAL A 278 2.08 -7.84 -5.69
C VAL A 278 3.23 -7.14 -5.01
N GLU A 279 3.16 -6.96 -3.69
CA GLU A 279 4.20 -6.26 -2.94
C GLU A 279 5.33 -7.21 -2.54
N ARG A 280 6.58 -6.83 -2.83
CA ARG A 280 7.74 -7.68 -2.52
C ARG A 280 7.84 -8.10 -1.05
N PRO A 281 7.69 -7.20 -0.05
CA PRO A 281 7.83 -7.57 1.36
C PRO A 281 6.76 -8.57 1.81
N GLY A 282 5.53 -8.45 1.29
CA GLY A 282 4.45 -9.38 1.61
C GLY A 282 4.60 -10.72 0.89
N TYR A 283 5.15 -10.74 -0.32
CA TYR A 283 5.16 -11.90 -1.21
C TYR A 283 6.41 -12.78 -1.11
N LEU A 284 7.61 -12.18 -1.01
CA LEU A 284 8.87 -12.91 -1.11
C LEU A 284 9.07 -13.83 0.10
N GLY A 285 9.21 -15.13 -0.14
CA GLY A 285 9.39 -16.13 0.92
C GLY A 285 8.14 -16.40 1.76
N ASN A 286 6.99 -15.81 1.42
CA ASN A 286 5.73 -16.00 2.14
C ASN A 286 4.83 -17.01 1.40
N PRO A 287 4.76 -18.29 1.84
CA PRO A 287 3.86 -19.28 1.25
C PRO A 287 2.38 -18.98 1.56
N GLU A 288 2.10 -18.21 2.62
CA GLU A 288 0.75 -17.85 3.06
C GLU A 288 0.25 -16.52 2.45
N TYR A 289 0.98 -15.94 1.49
CA TYR A 289 0.54 -14.73 0.81
C TYR A 289 -0.83 -14.93 0.15
N PRO A 290 -1.81 -14.01 0.31
CA PRO A 290 -3.20 -14.26 -0.07
C PRO A 290 -3.39 -14.76 -1.50
N TYR A 291 -2.71 -14.17 -2.48
CA TYR A 291 -2.83 -14.60 -3.89
C TYR A 291 -2.31 -16.03 -4.14
N ARG A 292 -1.40 -16.55 -3.30
CA ARG A 292 -0.93 -17.95 -3.39
C ARG A 292 -1.97 -18.95 -2.92
N LYS A 293 -2.72 -18.59 -1.88
CA LYS A 293 -3.73 -19.45 -1.24
C LYS A 293 -5.12 -19.29 -1.85
N HIS A 294 -5.35 -18.19 -2.57
CA HIS A 294 -6.64 -17.89 -3.19
C HIS A 294 -7.09 -19.03 -4.12
N PRO A 295 -8.36 -19.50 -4.01
CA PRO A 295 -8.85 -20.70 -4.70
C PRO A 295 -8.75 -20.65 -6.22
N LEU A 296 -8.83 -19.45 -6.82
CA LEU A 296 -8.68 -19.26 -8.26
C LEU A 296 -7.28 -18.77 -8.65
N LEU A 297 -6.68 -17.85 -7.89
CA LEU A 297 -5.48 -17.14 -8.34
C LEU A 297 -4.23 -18.02 -8.22
N LYS A 298 -4.08 -18.79 -7.13
CA LYS A 298 -2.98 -19.74 -6.90
C LYS A 298 -1.60 -19.27 -7.40
N LEU A 299 -1.25 -18.03 -7.08
CA LEU A 299 -0.12 -17.31 -7.68
C LEU A 299 1.21 -18.03 -7.41
N ALA A 300 1.88 -18.48 -8.48
CA ALA A 300 3.20 -19.11 -8.38
C ALA A 300 4.34 -18.07 -8.46
N GLY A 301 4.18 -17.07 -9.35
CA GLY A 301 5.18 -16.06 -9.72
C GLY A 301 4.51 -14.78 -10.20
N VAL A 302 5.28 -13.71 -10.38
CA VAL A 302 4.87 -12.55 -11.19
C VAL A 302 5.92 -12.34 -12.29
N PRO A 303 5.53 -11.86 -13.48
CA PRO A 303 4.17 -11.53 -13.91
C PRO A 303 3.26 -12.77 -14.05
N THR A 304 1.95 -12.58 -13.97
CA THR A 304 0.96 -13.61 -14.31
C THR A 304 -0.26 -12.95 -14.95
N LEU A 305 -0.70 -13.49 -16.08
CA LEU A 305 -1.88 -13.08 -16.81
C LEU A 305 -2.93 -14.19 -16.74
N ILE A 306 -4.15 -13.83 -16.34
CA ILE A 306 -5.31 -14.72 -16.31
C ILE A 306 -6.39 -14.10 -17.19
N VAL A 307 -6.97 -14.87 -18.10
CA VAL A 307 -8.16 -14.44 -18.85
C VAL A 307 -9.30 -15.36 -18.50
N LEU A 308 -10.40 -14.77 -18.07
CA LEU A 308 -11.60 -15.45 -17.65
C LEU A 308 -12.81 -15.04 -18.50
N THR A 309 -13.78 -15.93 -18.63
CA THR A 309 -15.07 -15.63 -19.25
C THR A 309 -16.22 -16.04 -18.33
N PRO A 310 -17.42 -15.46 -18.45
CA PRO A 310 -18.59 -15.92 -17.73
C PRO A 310 -18.83 -17.43 -17.87
N SER A 311 -19.05 -18.11 -16.75
CA SER A 311 -19.42 -19.53 -16.76
C SER A 311 -20.79 -19.76 -17.40
N LYS A 312 -20.99 -20.93 -17.98
CA LYS A 312 -22.26 -21.28 -18.64
C LYS A 312 -23.42 -21.24 -17.65
N GLY A 313 -24.36 -20.32 -17.86
CA GLY A 313 -25.53 -20.15 -16.99
C GLY A 313 -25.24 -19.32 -15.73
N ALA A 314 -24.11 -18.61 -15.67
CA ALA A 314 -23.86 -17.62 -14.63
C ALA A 314 -25.01 -16.61 -14.59
N LYS A 315 -25.76 -16.63 -13.49
CA LYS A 315 -26.78 -15.66 -13.15
C LYS A 315 -26.47 -15.19 -11.74
N GLU A 316 -26.77 -13.92 -11.44
CA GLU A 316 -26.75 -13.46 -10.05
C GLU A 316 -27.56 -14.42 -9.17
N MET A 317 -26.89 -15.07 -8.22
CA MET A 317 -27.52 -15.91 -7.21
C MET A 317 -26.83 -15.65 -5.87
N GLY A 318 -27.52 -14.92 -4.97
CA GLY A 318 -27.14 -14.78 -3.56
C GLY A 318 -25.67 -14.38 -3.33
N ASP A 319 -24.98 -15.18 -2.52
CA ASP A 319 -23.62 -14.94 -2.01
C ASP A 319 -22.50 -15.38 -2.97
N ALA A 320 -22.82 -15.66 -4.26
CA ALA A 320 -21.85 -16.09 -5.26
C ALA A 320 -20.69 -15.08 -5.41
N GLN A 321 -19.46 -15.61 -5.40
CA GLN A 321 -18.24 -14.84 -5.59
C GLN A 321 -17.85 -14.78 -7.08
N TRP A 322 -17.01 -13.82 -7.45
CA TRP A 322 -16.53 -13.69 -8.84
C TRP A 322 -15.93 -14.98 -9.40
N PHE A 323 -15.20 -15.74 -8.57
CA PHE A 323 -14.57 -16.99 -8.97
C PHE A 323 -15.54 -18.19 -9.11
N ASP A 324 -16.79 -18.04 -8.67
CA ASP A 324 -17.88 -19.00 -8.95
C ASP A 324 -18.58 -18.68 -10.29
N LEU A 325 -18.48 -17.42 -10.73
CA LEU A 325 -19.20 -16.87 -11.90
C LEU A 325 -18.35 -16.84 -13.17
N LEU A 326 -17.03 -16.94 -13.03
CA LEU A 326 -16.06 -16.87 -14.10
C LEU A 326 -15.28 -18.18 -14.21
N GLU A 327 -15.00 -18.60 -15.45
CA GLU A 327 -14.13 -19.72 -15.75
C GLU A 327 -12.81 -19.25 -16.36
N VAL A 328 -11.70 -19.80 -15.90
CA VAL A 328 -10.36 -19.51 -16.43
C VAL A 328 -10.21 -20.12 -17.82
N LYS A 329 -9.82 -19.31 -18.79
CA LYS A 329 -9.50 -19.74 -20.17
C LYS A 329 -8.01 -19.71 -20.45
N ILE A 330 -7.31 -18.71 -19.91
CA ILE A 330 -5.87 -18.57 -20.04
C ILE A 330 -5.29 -18.32 -18.65
N TYR A 331 -4.17 -18.98 -18.36
CA TYR A 331 -3.36 -18.75 -17.18
C TYR A 331 -1.90 -18.92 -17.60
N THR A 332 -1.13 -17.82 -17.62
CA THR A 332 0.25 -17.84 -18.11
C THR A 332 1.11 -16.80 -17.39
N ASP A 333 2.40 -17.07 -17.23
CA ASP A 333 3.41 -16.09 -16.82
C ASP A 333 4.01 -15.32 -18.00
N ASN A 334 3.74 -15.76 -19.23
CA ASN A 334 4.20 -15.14 -20.46
C ASN A 334 3.01 -14.65 -21.32
N ALA A 335 2.70 -13.36 -21.19
CA ALA A 335 1.59 -12.72 -21.88
C ALA A 335 1.69 -12.80 -23.42
N ASP A 336 2.90 -12.85 -23.97
CA ASP A 336 3.11 -12.94 -25.43
C ASP A 336 2.49 -14.22 -26.03
N THR A 337 2.53 -15.31 -25.26
CA THR A 337 2.00 -16.62 -25.66
C THR A 337 0.49 -16.77 -25.49
N ALA A 338 -0.17 -15.78 -24.89
CA ALA A 338 -1.62 -15.84 -24.65
C ALA A 338 -2.39 -15.68 -25.98
N ASP A 339 -3.06 -16.74 -26.40
CA ASP A 339 -3.98 -16.71 -27.55
C ASP A 339 -5.38 -16.26 -27.11
N VAL A 340 -5.56 -14.96 -26.94
CA VAL A 340 -6.85 -14.35 -26.56
C VAL A 340 -7.84 -14.25 -27.72
N ARG A 341 -7.38 -14.41 -28.96
CA ARG A 341 -8.21 -14.26 -30.17
C ARG A 341 -9.08 -15.49 -30.43
N SER A 342 -8.65 -16.67 -29.95
CA SER A 342 -9.44 -17.91 -30.07
C SER A 342 -10.56 -18.02 -29.03
N LEU A 343 -10.60 -17.12 -28.04
CA LEU A 343 -11.57 -17.10 -26.95
C LEU A 343 -12.96 -16.66 -27.37
#